data_AF-F8PXE8-F1
#
_entry.id   AF-F8PXE8-F1
#
_cell.length_a   1.000
_cell.length_b   1.000
_cell.length_c   1.000
_cell.angle_alpha   90.00
_cell.angle_beta   90.00
_cell.angle_gamma   90.00
#
_symmetry.space_group_name_H-M   'P 1'
#
loop_
_entity.id
_entity.type
_entity.pdbx_description
1 polymer ?
#
loop_
_entity_poly.entity_id
_entity_poly.type
_entity_poly.pdbx_seq_one_letter_code
_entity_poly.pdbx_strand_id
1 'polypeptide(L)'
;MRESNFAFPAQNRACVCISSQLYDRRALDTTSPLPLFNSLHHLTYLTSTSPRIREIMTMDGGLERLVRMLHDFCICPPPPENPAVLYGLFPPNYRPPKLIPTLIPQSYDKHAAYRFSLAFQCVVNIGVRGS
;
A
#
# COMPACT_ATOMS: atom_id res chain seq x y z
N MET A 1 4.33 -16.15 -15.21
CA MET A 1 5.30 -15.06 -15.02
C MET A 1 5.00 -14.39 -13.68
N ARG A 2 5.85 -14.56 -12.67
CA ARG A 2 5.68 -13.98 -11.33
C ARG A 2 6.64 -12.79 -11.24
N GLU A 3 6.14 -11.59 -11.50
CA GLU A 3 6.98 -10.39 -11.38
C GLU A 3 7.33 -10.13 -9.91
N SER A 4 8.63 -10.17 -9.64
CA SER A 4 9.42 -9.21 -8.87
C SER A 4 8.83 -8.61 -7.59
N ASN A 5 8.17 -9.38 -6.75
CA ASN A 5 8.12 -9.02 -5.33
C ASN A 5 9.46 -9.42 -4.74
N PHE A 6 10.28 -8.46 -4.33
CA PHE A 6 11.59 -8.68 -3.71
C PHE A 6 11.46 -9.73 -2.61
N ALA A 7 11.78 -10.99 -2.92
CA ALA A 7 11.79 -12.04 -1.93
C ALA A 7 12.90 -11.72 -0.92
N PHE A 8 12.71 -12.12 0.33
CA PHE A 8 13.75 -11.98 1.35
C PHE A 8 14.19 -13.37 1.83
N PRO A 9 15.03 -14.08 1.04
CA PRO A 9 15.41 -15.47 1.32
C PRO A 9 16.06 -15.65 2.69
N ALA A 10 16.86 -14.68 3.14
CA ALA A 10 17.53 -14.71 4.43
C ALA A 10 16.57 -14.85 5.62
N GLN A 11 15.33 -14.37 5.49
CA GLN A 11 14.29 -14.51 6.51
C GLN A 11 13.15 -15.44 6.08
N ASN A 12 13.33 -16.17 4.97
CA ASN A 12 12.30 -17.04 4.37
C ASN A 12 10.95 -16.32 4.17
N ARG A 13 10.98 -15.04 3.77
CA ARG A 13 9.77 -14.26 3.49
C ARG A 13 9.57 -14.09 1.99
N ALA A 14 8.33 -14.23 1.56
CA ALA A 14 7.93 -14.05 0.17
C ALA A 14 8.04 -12.59 -0.32
N CYS A 15 8.26 -11.63 0.59
CA CYS A 15 8.44 -10.21 0.32
C CYS A 15 9.22 -9.52 1.45
N VAL A 16 9.85 -8.40 1.14
CA VAL A 16 10.41 -7.45 2.12
C VAL A 16 9.25 -6.67 2.76
N CYS A 17 9.19 -6.62 4.09
CA CYS A 17 8.14 -5.91 4.84
C CYS A 17 8.75 -4.99 5.90
N ILE A 18 8.07 -3.88 6.19
CA ILE A 18 8.39 -3.02 7.34
C ILE A 18 7.90 -3.70 8.62
N SER A 19 8.71 -3.63 9.68
CA SER A 19 8.34 -4.05 11.04
C SER A 19 8.46 -2.88 12.00
N SER A 20 7.99 -3.03 13.25
CA SER A 20 8.12 -1.98 14.27
C SER A 20 9.57 -1.65 14.67
N GLN A 21 10.57 -2.38 14.17
CA GLN A 21 11.99 -2.17 14.46
C GLN A 21 12.83 -1.89 13.21
N LEU A 22 12.32 -2.20 12.02
CA LEU A 22 13.06 -2.10 10.77
C LEU A 22 12.20 -1.38 9.72
N TYR A 23 12.73 -0.26 9.25
CA TYR A 23 12.23 0.43 8.08
C TYR A 23 13.06 0.03 6.85
N ASP A 24 12.39 -0.44 5.80
CA ASP A 24 12.98 -0.70 4.49
C ASP A 24 12.07 -0.13 3.41
N ARG A 25 12.56 0.88 2.69
CA ARG A 25 11.82 1.60 1.64
C ARG A 25 11.22 0.67 0.59
N ARG A 26 11.90 -0.43 0.24
CA ARG A 26 11.49 -1.37 -0.83
C ARG A 26 10.17 -2.07 -0.50
N ALA A 27 9.84 -2.20 0.78
CA ALA A 27 8.56 -2.78 1.21
C ALA A 27 7.34 -2.01 0.68
N LEU A 28 7.49 -0.70 0.46
CA LEU A 28 6.43 0.18 -0.09
C LEU A 28 6.24 0.01 -1.61
N ASP A 29 7.13 -0.70 -2.30
CA ASP A 29 7.02 -0.99 -3.73
C ASP A 29 6.33 -2.33 -4.01
N THR A 30 5.91 -3.05 -2.97
CA THR A 30 5.20 -4.33 -3.09
C THR A 30 3.86 -4.17 -3.82
N THR A 31 3.60 -5.03 -4.81
CA THR A 31 2.34 -5.02 -5.58
C THR A 31 1.21 -5.81 -4.89
N SER A 32 1.58 -6.73 -3.99
CA SER A 32 0.63 -7.54 -3.24
C SER A 32 -0.07 -6.73 -2.14
N PRO A 33 -1.42 -6.83 -2.00
CA PRO A 33 -2.19 -6.01 -1.07
C PRO A 33 -1.88 -6.31 0.41
N LEU A 34 -1.66 -7.58 0.75
CA LEU A 34 -1.47 -8.04 2.13
C LEU A 34 -0.13 -7.59 2.76
N PRO A 35 1.03 -7.79 2.11
CA PRO A 35 2.30 -7.31 2.68
C PRO A 35 2.40 -5.79 2.74
N LEU A 36 1.81 -5.10 1.77
CA LEU A 36 1.75 -3.65 1.76
C LEU A 36 0.92 -3.15 2.95
N PHE A 37 -0.23 -3.78 3.21
CA PHE A 37 -1.05 -3.47 4.38
C PHE A 37 -0.26 -3.61 5.69
N ASN A 38 0.41 -4.76 5.89
CA ASN A 38 1.23 -4.98 7.09
C ASN A 38 2.35 -3.96 7.23
N SER A 39 3.01 -3.62 6.12
CA SER A 39 4.09 -2.63 6.11
C SER A 39 3.58 -1.23 6.48
N LEU A 40 2.45 -0.80 5.92
CA LEU A 40 1.81 0.48 6.26
C LEU A 40 1.34 0.54 7.71
N HIS A 41 0.85 -0.57 8.25
CA HIS A 41 0.44 -0.67 9.64
C HIS A 41 1.63 -0.44 10.60
N HIS A 42 2.74 -1.15 10.39
CA HIS A 42 3.95 -0.93 11.18
C HIS A 42 4.58 0.46 10.95
N LEU A 43 4.51 0.97 9.72
CA LEU A 43 5.01 2.30 9.38
C LEU A 43 4.23 3.42 10.09
N THR A 44 2.93 3.24 10.32
CA THR A 44 2.11 4.21 11.06
C THR A 44 2.65 4.39 12.49
N TYR A 45 3.05 3.29 13.13
CA TYR A 45 3.70 3.34 14.44
C TYR A 45 5.08 4.02 14.37
N LEU A 46 5.93 3.63 13.41
CA LEU A 46 7.27 4.19 13.28
C LEU A 46 7.28 5.70 12.98
N THR A 47 6.41 6.15 12.08
CA THR A 47 6.28 7.59 11.75
C THR A 47 5.74 8.40 12.92
N SER A 48 4.88 7.78 13.75
CA SER A 48 4.36 8.38 14.97
C SER A 48 5.45 8.56 16.04
N THR A 49 6.30 7.55 16.26
CA THR A 49 7.21 7.50 17.42
C THR A 49 8.63 7.98 17.12
N SER A 50 9.13 7.80 15.89
CA SER A 50 10.55 8.03 15.57
C SER A 50 10.78 9.25 14.67
N PRO A 51 11.40 10.34 15.16
CA PRO A 51 11.78 11.48 14.32
C PRO A 51 12.79 11.09 13.24
N ARG A 52 13.74 10.22 13.57
CA ARG A 52 14.75 9.73 12.62
C ARG A 52 14.13 9.02 11.43
N ILE A 53 13.08 8.21 11.64
CA ILE A 53 12.36 7.57 10.53
C ILE A 53 11.68 8.63 9.64
N ARG A 54 11.07 9.66 10.23
CA ARG A 54 10.45 10.75 9.46
C ARG A 54 11.47 11.46 8.57
N GLU A 55 12.65 11.75 9.10
CA GLU A 55 13.76 12.35 8.32
C GLU A 55 14.25 11.42 7.20
N ILE A 56 14.45 10.13 7.47
CA ILE A 56 14.87 9.18 6.43
C ILE A 56 13.84 9.15 5.29
N MET A 57 12.56 9.13 5.62
CA MET A 57 11.47 9.06 4.63
C MET A 57 11.35 10.28 3.73
N THR A 58 11.84 11.45 4.15
CA THR A 58 11.88 12.65 3.29
C THR A 58 13.11 12.66 2.38
N MET A 59 14.15 11.87 2.70
CA MET A 59 15.39 11.81 1.92
C MET A 59 15.44 10.64 0.93
N ASP A 60 14.75 9.54 1.20
CA ASP A 60 14.90 8.28 0.46
C ASP A 60 13.81 8.02 -0.61
N GLY A 61 12.91 8.98 -0.83
CA GLY A 61 11.80 8.83 -1.77
C GLY A 61 10.57 8.09 -1.20
N GLY A 62 10.55 7.81 0.11
CA GLY A 62 9.45 7.14 0.81
C GLY A 62 8.17 7.96 0.85
N LEU A 63 8.30 9.26 1.09
CA LEU A 63 7.17 10.19 1.11
C LEU A 63 6.48 10.26 -0.26
N GLU A 64 7.24 10.38 -1.34
CA GLU A 64 6.74 10.46 -2.72
C GLU A 64 6.01 9.18 -3.12
N ARG A 65 6.47 8.03 -2.60
CA ARG A 65 5.78 6.76 -2.80
C ARG A 65 4.44 6.71 -2.08
N LEU A 66 4.37 7.21 -0.85
CA LEU A 66 3.11 7.33 -0.11
C LEU A 66 2.14 8.26 -0.84
N VAL A 67 2.60 9.42 -1.28
CA VAL A 67 1.78 10.38 -2.04
C VAL A 67 1.28 9.76 -3.35
N ARG A 68 2.13 9.02 -4.07
CA ARG A 68 1.73 8.28 -5.27
C ARG A 68 0.64 7.25 -4.97
N MET A 69 0.75 6.49 -3.88
CA MET A 69 -0.31 5.55 -3.46
C MET A 69 -1.65 6.25 -3.19
N LEU A 70 -1.62 7.42 -2.52
CA LEU A 70 -2.83 8.21 -2.27
C LEU A 70 -3.45 8.70 -3.58
N HIS A 71 -2.62 9.21 -4.48
CA HIS A 71 -3.03 9.69 -5.79
C HIS A 71 -3.64 8.57 -6.65
N ASP A 72 -3.01 7.39 -6.69
CA ASP A 72 -3.49 6.24 -7.45
C ASP A 72 -4.89 5.80 -6.98
N PHE A 73 -5.13 5.81 -5.67
CA PHE A 73 -6.46 5.52 -5.11
C PHE A 73 -7.49 6.61 -5.44
N CYS A 74 -7.11 7.88 -5.53
CA CYS A 74 -8.02 8.97 -5.90
C CYS A 74 -8.42 8.94 -7.39
N ILE A 75 -7.52 8.52 -8.28
CA ILE A 75 -7.78 8.47 -9.73
C ILE A 75 -8.50 7.20 -10.16
N CYS A 76 -8.09 6.05 -9.61
CA CYS A 76 -8.61 4.76 -10.01
C CYS A 76 -8.74 3.83 -8.78
N PRO A 77 -9.66 4.18 -7.86
CA PRO A 77 -9.95 3.33 -6.72
C PRO A 77 -10.40 1.95 -7.20
N PRO A 78 -9.85 0.87 -6.63
CA PRO A 78 -10.23 -0.47 -7.03
C PRO A 78 -11.71 -0.72 -6.69
N PRO A 79 -12.44 -1.37 -7.61
CA PRO A 79 -13.83 -1.69 -7.40
C PRO A 79 -13.93 -2.70 -6.25
N PRO A 80 -15.06 -2.76 -5.53
CA PRO A 80 -15.24 -3.73 -4.46
C PRO A 80 -14.96 -5.16 -4.98
N GLU A 81 -14.09 -5.88 -4.28
CA GLU A 81 -13.75 -7.26 -4.65
C GLU A 81 -15.04 -8.09 -4.68
N ASN A 82 -15.38 -8.61 -5.86
CA ASN A 82 -16.52 -9.49 -6.01
C ASN A 82 -16.07 -10.92 -5.63
N PRO A 83 -16.59 -11.52 -4.55
CA PRO A 83 -16.16 -12.85 -4.08
C PRO A 83 -16.34 -13.92 -5.15
N ALA A 84 -17.26 -13.75 -6.10
CA ALA A 84 -17.41 -14.66 -7.23
C ALA A 84 -16.16 -14.69 -8.14
N VAL A 85 -15.38 -13.61 -8.22
CA VAL A 85 -14.10 -13.57 -8.96
C VAL A 85 -13.06 -14.39 -8.21
N LEU A 86 -13.01 -14.24 -6.88
CA LEU A 86 -12.08 -14.97 -6.01
C LEU A 86 -12.34 -16.48 -6.05
N TYR A 87 -13.62 -16.89 -6.02
CA TYR A 87 -14.02 -18.30 -6.05
C TYR A 87 -14.13 -18.90 -7.46
N GLY A 88 -13.79 -18.13 -8.51
CA GLY A 88 -13.85 -18.63 -9.89
C GLY A 88 -15.27 -19.01 -10.34
N LEU A 89 -16.30 -18.42 -9.74
CA LEU A 89 -17.71 -18.67 -10.08
C LEU A 89 -18.14 -17.92 -11.36
N PHE A 90 -17.22 -17.19 -11.98
CA PHE A 90 -17.46 -16.52 -13.26
C PHE A 90 -17.26 -17.47 -14.43
N PRO A 91 -18.04 -17.32 -15.51
CA PRO A 91 -17.85 -18.09 -16.74
C PRO A 91 -16.45 -17.86 -17.33
N PRO A 92 -15.88 -18.84 -18.05
CA PRO A 92 -14.52 -18.78 -18.60
C PRO A 92 -14.25 -17.60 -19.55
N ASN A 93 -15.30 -16.95 -20.07
CA ASN A 93 -15.21 -15.74 -20.90
C ASN A 93 -15.34 -14.42 -20.14
N TYR A 94 -15.41 -14.44 -18.80
CA TYR A 94 -15.51 -13.22 -18.02
C TYR A 94 -14.22 -12.39 -18.14
N ARG A 95 -14.36 -11.18 -18.66
CA ARG A 95 -13.31 -10.16 -18.65
C ARG A 95 -13.72 -9.09 -17.65
N PRO A 96 -12.90 -8.79 -16.63
CA PRO A 96 -13.20 -7.68 -15.74
C PRO A 96 -13.33 -6.38 -16.56
N PRO A 97 -14.35 -5.55 -16.30
CA PRO A 97 -14.51 -4.29 -17.00
C PRO A 97 -13.27 -3.42 -16.79
N LYS A 98 -12.81 -2.73 -17.85
CA LYS A 98 -11.75 -1.73 -17.73
C LYS A 98 -12.21 -0.65 -16.77
N LEU A 99 -11.39 -0.38 -15.75
CA LEU A 99 -11.63 0.70 -14.80
C LEU A 99 -11.59 2.04 -15.54
N ILE A 100 -12.70 2.77 -15.48
CA ILE A 100 -12.77 4.14 -15.96
C ILE A 100 -12.22 5.01 -14.83
N PRO A 101 -11.21 5.87 -15.08
CA PRO A 101 -10.75 6.83 -14.09
C PRO A 101 -11.93 7.69 -13.66
N THR A 102 -12.32 7.58 -12.40
CA THR A 102 -13.41 8.36 -11.81
C THR A 102 -12.85 9.03 -10.57
N LEU A 103 -12.85 10.37 -10.59
CA LEU A 103 -12.52 11.18 -9.43
C LEU A 103 -13.61 10.92 -8.38
N ILE A 104 -13.28 10.09 -7.37
CA ILE A 104 -14.13 9.78 -6.20
C ILE A 104 -15.39 8.94 -6.58
N PRO A 105 -15.28 7.59 -6.64
CA PRO A 105 -16.42 6.71 -6.89
C PRO A 105 -17.35 6.63 -5.67
N GLN A 106 -18.61 6.27 -5.92
CA GLN A 106 -19.57 6.00 -4.84
C GLN A 106 -19.39 4.63 -4.18
N SER A 107 -18.69 3.69 -4.84
CA SER A 107 -18.34 2.38 -4.28
C SER A 107 -16.88 2.06 -4.54
N TYR A 108 -16.19 1.56 -3.52
CA TYR A 108 -14.77 1.24 -3.56
C TYR A 108 -14.46 0.07 -2.63
N ASP A 109 -13.36 -0.63 -2.90
CA ASP A 109 -12.88 -1.70 -2.01
C ASP A 109 -12.52 -1.14 -0.62
N LYS A 110 -13.12 -1.73 0.41
CA LYS A 110 -12.89 -1.36 1.81
C LYS A 110 -11.44 -1.63 2.23
N HIS A 111 -10.80 -2.68 1.71
CA HIS A 111 -9.41 -3.00 2.04
C HIS A 111 -8.43 -2.02 1.40
N ALA A 112 -8.70 -1.56 0.18
CA ALA A 112 -7.98 -0.48 -0.47
C ALA A 112 -8.15 0.86 0.26
N ALA A 113 -9.38 1.20 0.65
CA ALA A 113 -9.64 2.40 1.45
C ALA A 113 -8.89 2.37 2.78
N TYR A 114 -8.78 1.21 3.43
CA TYR A 114 -8.02 1.13 4.68
C TYR A 114 -6.51 1.33 4.47
N ARG A 115 -5.94 0.77 3.40
CA ARG A 115 -4.54 1.04 3.01
C ARG A 115 -4.32 2.53 2.71
N PHE A 116 -5.26 3.17 2.02
CA PHE A 116 -5.25 4.61 1.80
C PHE A 116 -5.20 5.39 3.12
N SER A 117 -6.07 5.06 4.08
CA SER A 117 -6.10 5.73 5.38
C SER A 117 -4.78 5.56 6.16
N LEU A 118 -4.18 4.36 6.14
CA LEU A 118 -2.88 4.13 6.78
C LEU A 118 -1.75 4.92 6.11
N ALA A 119 -1.71 4.96 4.78
CA ALA A 119 -0.74 5.74 4.03
C ALA A 119 -0.91 7.24 4.31
N PHE A 120 -2.15 7.73 4.35
CA PHE A 120 -2.47 9.12 4.67
C PHE A 120 -2.01 9.48 6.08
N GLN A 121 -2.29 8.62 7.06
CA GLN A 121 -1.81 8.82 8.43
C GLN A 121 -0.28 8.90 8.51
N CYS A 122 0.45 8.06 7.75
CA CYS A 122 1.91 8.13 7.69
C CYS A 122 2.39 9.49 7.14
N VAL A 123 1.79 9.98 6.05
CA VAL A 123 2.11 11.30 5.47
C VAL A 123 1.85 12.42 6.46
N VAL A 124 0.69 12.41 7.13
CA VAL A 124 0.35 13.40 8.16
C VAL A 124 1.36 13.35 9.30
N ASN A 125 1.68 12.17 9.83
CA ASN A 125 2.69 12.01 10.89
C ASN A 125 4.04 12.60 10.49
N ILE A 126 4.46 12.46 9.23
CA ILE A 126 5.70 13.06 8.72
C ILE A 126 5.60 14.59 8.73
N GLY A 127 4.49 15.15 8.25
CA GLY A 127 4.31 16.59 8.09
C GLY A 127 4.05 17.36 9.40
N VAL A 128 3.19 16.85 10.30
CA VAL A 128 2.81 17.59 11.52
C VAL A 128 3.74 17.34 12.71
N ARG A 129 4.55 16.28 12.68
CA ARG A 129 5.55 15.98 13.73
C ARG A 129 6.98 16.24 13.27
N GLY A 130 7.18 17.09 12.26
CA GLY A 130 8.49 17.51 11.77
C GLY A 130 9.36 18.08 12.90
N SER A 131 10.64 17.66 12.91
CA SER A 131 11.75 17.91 13.86
C SER A 131 11.54 18.99 14.92
#